data_AF-A0A2G2QB52-F1
#
_entry.id   AF-A0A2G2QB52-F1
#
_cell.length_a   1.000
_cell.length_b   1.000
_cell.length_c   1.000
_cell.angle_alpha   90.00
_cell.angle_beta   90.00
_cell.angle_gamma   90.00
#
_symmetry.space_group_name_H-M   'P 1'
#
loop_
_entity.id
_entity.type
_entity.pdbx_description
1 polymer ?
#
loop_
_entity_poly.entity_id
_entity_poly.type
_entity_poly.pdbx_seq_one_letter_code
_entity_poly.pdbx_strand_id
1 'polypeptide(L)'
;IESMDAEFLMLDFKEEGSGSGGYAKTMSKEFIEAEMALFARQAMDVDIIITTALIPGKPAPELITAGMVESMKPGSVIVDLAAERGGNCALTEKDTVVTTSGGVTVIGYTNLPSRLANQASQLYATNLRHLLTELCPQKDGKLFVNMDDEVIRGATVIQDGTITWPPPPPTLSVSKPPPQTEAPAVKIEAEEQALTLMARFKQFLPMIIVALVLVGFGMVAPESFMSHFTVFVLACFVGYQVIWNVSASLHTPLMSVTNAISGIIVIGALVQISTDNILLTVLSALAILIAAINIAGGFLVTRRMLEMFRK
;
A
#
# COMPACT_ATOMS: atom_id res chain seq x y z
N ILE A 1 -5.56 -12.92 -3.72
CA ILE A 1 -6.85 -12.75 -4.44
C ILE A 1 -7.98 -12.93 -3.45
N GLU A 2 -8.11 -14.11 -2.83
CA GLU A 2 -9.10 -14.35 -1.76
C GLU A 2 -8.93 -13.40 -0.56
N SER A 3 -7.69 -13.03 -0.20
CA SER A 3 -7.42 -12.03 0.85
C SER A 3 -7.95 -10.62 0.57
N MET A 4 -8.38 -10.35 -0.67
CA MET A 4 -8.99 -9.09 -1.11
C MET A 4 -10.50 -9.27 -1.35
N ASP A 5 -11.11 -10.32 -0.81
CA ASP A 5 -12.53 -10.69 -0.97
C ASP A 5 -12.95 -10.92 -2.43
N ALA A 6 -12.02 -11.35 -3.30
CA ALA A 6 -12.29 -11.73 -4.68
C ALA A 6 -12.35 -13.26 -4.84
N GLU A 7 -13.24 -13.74 -5.72
CA GLU A 7 -13.33 -15.16 -6.08
C GLU A 7 -12.18 -15.54 -7.01
N PHE A 8 -11.44 -16.60 -6.65
CA PHE A 8 -10.39 -17.13 -7.50
C PHE A 8 -10.97 -18.15 -8.50
N LEU A 9 -10.97 -17.80 -9.78
CA LEU A 9 -11.44 -18.68 -10.83
C LEU A 9 -10.42 -19.81 -11.09
N MET A 10 -10.79 -21.03 -10.74
CA MET A 10 -9.94 -22.22 -10.89
C MET A 10 -10.13 -22.89 -12.24
N LEU A 11 -9.01 -23.29 -12.87
CA LEU A 11 -8.97 -24.24 -13.98
C LEU A 11 -8.33 -25.53 -13.46
N ASP A 12 -9.01 -26.67 -13.65
CA ASP A 12 -8.57 -27.95 -13.09
C ASP A 12 -7.48 -28.60 -13.98
N PHE A 13 -6.23 -28.16 -13.80
CA PHE A 13 -5.06 -28.65 -14.55
C PHE A 13 -3.86 -28.90 -13.62
N LYS A 14 -3.07 -29.94 -13.92
CA LYS A 14 -1.87 -30.32 -13.16
C LYS A 14 -0.60 -29.56 -13.56
N GLU A 15 -0.70 -28.50 -14.36
CA GLU A 15 0.46 -27.69 -14.78
C GLU A 15 0.70 -26.50 -13.85
N GLU A 16 1.91 -26.39 -13.29
CA GLU A 16 2.34 -25.20 -12.55
C GLU A 16 2.69 -24.06 -13.51
N GLY A 17 2.08 -22.89 -13.37
CA GLY A 17 2.30 -21.70 -14.22
C GLY A 17 3.47 -20.79 -13.82
N SER A 18 4.20 -21.10 -12.75
CA SER A 18 5.33 -20.28 -12.28
C SER A 18 6.55 -20.42 -13.19
N GLY A 19 7.08 -19.31 -13.70
CA GLY A 19 8.37 -19.22 -14.36
C GLY A 19 9.50 -18.80 -13.40
N SER A 20 10.68 -18.57 -13.96
CA SER A 20 11.86 -18.13 -13.18
C SER A 20 11.66 -16.70 -12.65
N GLY A 21 12.07 -16.46 -11.40
CA GLY A 21 12.01 -15.13 -10.77
C GLY A 21 10.58 -14.63 -10.45
N GLY A 22 9.58 -15.52 -10.39
CA GLY A 22 8.19 -15.16 -10.07
C GLY A 22 7.38 -14.66 -11.27
N TYR A 23 7.95 -14.62 -12.47
CA TYR A 23 7.23 -14.27 -13.70
C TYR A 23 6.48 -15.47 -14.29
N ALA A 24 5.38 -15.24 -14.98
CA ALA A 24 4.60 -16.29 -15.66
C ALA A 24 5.35 -16.86 -16.89
N LYS A 25 5.21 -18.16 -17.13
CA LYS A 25 5.63 -18.81 -18.38
C LYS A 25 4.45 -18.94 -19.35
N THR A 26 4.73 -19.17 -20.63
CA THR A 26 3.69 -19.54 -21.60
C THR A 26 3.16 -20.93 -21.29
N MET A 27 1.84 -21.05 -21.15
CA MET A 27 1.14 -22.30 -20.82
C MET A 27 0.92 -23.19 -22.04
N SER A 28 0.53 -24.45 -21.81
CA SER A 28 0.15 -25.39 -22.86
C SER A 28 -1.08 -24.92 -23.65
N LYS A 29 -1.29 -25.47 -24.84
CA LYS A 29 -2.45 -25.09 -25.68
C LYS A 29 -3.76 -25.50 -25.02
N GLU A 30 -3.76 -26.65 -24.38
CA GLU A 30 -4.90 -27.23 -23.69
C GLU A 30 -5.31 -26.35 -22.49
N PHE A 31 -4.34 -25.79 -21.77
CA PHE A 31 -4.60 -24.82 -20.71
C PHE A 31 -5.21 -23.54 -21.27
N ILE A 32 -4.63 -22.99 -22.35
CA ILE A 32 -5.12 -21.77 -22.98
C ILE A 32 -6.55 -21.97 -23.50
N GLU A 33 -6.86 -23.11 -24.13
CA GLU A 33 -8.22 -23.41 -24.61
C GLU A 33 -9.24 -23.45 -23.47
N ALA A 34 -8.89 -24.08 -22.35
CA ALA A 34 -9.76 -24.14 -21.17
C ALA A 34 -9.92 -22.76 -20.51
N GLU A 35 -8.85 -21.98 -20.46
CA GLU A 35 -8.84 -20.59 -19.99
C GLU A 35 -9.76 -19.71 -20.85
N MET A 36 -9.65 -19.81 -22.17
CA MET A 36 -10.51 -19.07 -23.10
C MET A 36 -11.98 -19.50 -22.98
N ALA A 37 -12.25 -20.78 -22.76
CA ALA A 37 -13.62 -21.28 -22.53
C ALA A 37 -14.21 -20.74 -21.21
N LEU A 38 -13.39 -20.63 -20.17
CA LEU A 38 -13.77 -20.01 -18.90
C LEU A 38 -14.06 -18.51 -19.10
N PHE A 39 -13.18 -17.77 -19.77
CA PHE A 39 -13.39 -16.35 -20.05
C PHE A 39 -14.65 -16.09 -20.88
N ALA A 40 -14.93 -16.92 -21.89
CA ALA A 40 -16.17 -16.81 -22.65
C ALA A 40 -17.42 -16.96 -21.76
N ARG A 41 -17.40 -17.87 -20.80
CA ARG A 41 -18.52 -18.05 -19.85
C ARG A 41 -18.67 -16.85 -18.93
N GLN A 42 -17.57 -16.33 -18.40
CA GLN A 42 -17.56 -15.18 -17.50
C GLN A 42 -18.00 -13.89 -18.21
N ALA A 43 -17.55 -13.68 -19.45
CA ALA A 43 -17.87 -12.48 -20.24
C ALA A 43 -19.38 -12.27 -20.44
N MET A 44 -20.18 -13.34 -20.47
CA MET A 44 -21.64 -13.26 -20.60
C MET A 44 -22.32 -12.70 -19.34
N ASP A 45 -21.72 -12.86 -18.16
CA ASP A 45 -22.33 -12.50 -16.88
C ASP A 45 -21.79 -11.19 -16.30
N VAL A 46 -20.50 -10.91 -16.49
CA VAL A 46 -19.84 -9.74 -15.90
C VAL A 46 -20.10 -8.44 -16.68
N ASP A 47 -20.15 -7.32 -15.94
CA ASP A 47 -20.39 -6.00 -16.53
C ASP A 47 -19.07 -5.26 -16.85
N ILE A 48 -17.98 -5.57 -16.14
CA ILE A 48 -16.67 -4.95 -16.31
C ILE A 48 -15.58 -6.01 -16.38
N ILE A 49 -14.73 -5.93 -17.41
CA ILE A 49 -13.52 -6.76 -17.54
C ILE A 49 -12.29 -5.85 -17.49
N ILE A 50 -11.31 -6.20 -16.66
CA ILE A 50 -10.01 -5.53 -16.61
C ILE A 50 -8.93 -6.55 -16.97
N THR A 51 -8.23 -6.35 -18.08
CA THR A 51 -7.18 -7.27 -18.53
C THR A 51 -5.80 -6.69 -18.24
N THR A 52 -4.93 -7.50 -17.63
CA THR A 52 -3.60 -7.08 -17.17
C THR A 52 -2.50 -8.07 -17.53
N ALA A 53 -2.78 -9.02 -18.43
CA ALA A 53 -1.86 -10.11 -18.74
C ALA A 53 -0.74 -9.60 -19.65
N LEU A 54 0.48 -9.50 -19.10
CA LEU A 54 1.64 -8.98 -19.81
C LEU A 54 2.89 -9.81 -19.48
N ILE A 55 3.54 -10.34 -20.52
CA ILE A 55 4.81 -11.07 -20.37
C ILE A 55 5.95 -10.14 -20.85
N PRO A 56 6.98 -9.88 -20.02
CA PRO A 56 8.15 -9.11 -20.43
C PRO A 56 8.79 -9.64 -21.73
N GLY A 57 9.05 -8.76 -22.69
CA GLY A 57 9.70 -9.11 -23.97
C GLY A 57 8.80 -9.79 -25.01
N LYS A 58 7.53 -10.07 -24.69
CA LYS A 58 6.56 -10.64 -25.64
C LYS A 58 5.37 -9.69 -25.88
N PRO A 59 4.68 -9.80 -27.02
CA PRO A 59 3.36 -9.20 -27.21
C PRO A 59 2.38 -9.68 -26.14
N ALA A 60 1.37 -8.86 -25.86
CA ALA A 60 0.26 -9.25 -25.01
C ALA A 60 -0.52 -10.41 -25.67
N PRO A 61 -0.90 -11.47 -24.93
CA PRO A 61 -1.75 -12.52 -25.48
C PRO A 61 -3.18 -11.99 -25.66
N GLU A 62 -3.83 -12.33 -26.77
CA GLU A 62 -5.26 -12.08 -26.96
C GLU A 62 -6.06 -13.09 -26.12
N LEU A 63 -6.75 -12.58 -25.10
CA LEU A 63 -7.53 -13.39 -24.15
C LEU A 63 -9.03 -13.11 -24.24
N ILE A 64 -9.42 -11.93 -24.73
CA ILE A 64 -10.81 -11.54 -24.93
C ILE A 64 -11.03 -11.37 -26.43
N THR A 65 -11.68 -12.35 -27.05
CA THR A 65 -11.95 -12.34 -28.49
C THR A 65 -13.12 -11.42 -28.82
N ALA A 66 -13.23 -10.98 -30.08
CA ALA A 66 -14.36 -10.14 -30.52
C ALA A 66 -15.73 -10.78 -30.23
N GLY A 67 -15.85 -12.10 -30.42
CA GLY A 67 -17.08 -12.84 -30.10
C GLY A 67 -17.41 -12.88 -28.61
N MET A 68 -16.41 -12.85 -27.72
CA MET A 68 -16.62 -12.72 -26.28
C MET A 68 -17.06 -11.29 -25.91
N VAL A 69 -16.55 -10.26 -26.59
CA VAL A 69 -17.01 -8.89 -26.38
C VAL A 69 -18.46 -8.73 -26.83
N GLU A 70 -18.84 -9.32 -27.96
CA GLU A 70 -20.21 -9.29 -28.49
C GLU A 70 -21.23 -10.02 -27.59
N SER A 71 -20.80 -11.00 -26.79
CA SER A 71 -21.68 -11.70 -25.86
C SER A 71 -21.91 -10.96 -24.54
N MET A 72 -21.17 -9.88 -24.28
CA MET A 72 -21.36 -9.04 -23.10
C MET A 72 -22.66 -8.23 -23.20
N LYS A 73 -23.16 -7.79 -22.04
CA LYS A 73 -24.34 -6.92 -21.95
C LYS A 73 -24.04 -5.55 -22.60
N PRO A 74 -25.01 -4.93 -23.29
CA PRO A 74 -24.87 -3.54 -23.74
C PRO A 74 -24.62 -2.60 -22.57
N GLY A 75 -23.64 -1.71 -22.69
CA GLY A 75 -23.19 -0.80 -21.63
C GLY A 75 -22.03 -1.34 -20.79
N SER A 76 -21.62 -2.60 -20.99
CA SER A 76 -20.42 -3.16 -20.35
C SER A 76 -19.15 -2.41 -20.73
N VAL A 77 -18.12 -2.53 -19.90
CA VAL A 77 -16.83 -1.85 -20.08
C VAL A 77 -15.67 -2.84 -20.01
N ILE A 78 -14.73 -2.74 -20.96
CA ILE A 78 -13.44 -3.43 -20.94
C ILE A 78 -12.35 -2.39 -20.74
N VAL A 79 -11.47 -2.61 -19.77
CA VAL A 79 -10.27 -1.79 -19.53
C VAL A 79 -9.03 -2.64 -19.81
N ASP A 80 -8.36 -2.35 -20.91
CA ASP A 80 -7.19 -3.12 -21.33
C ASP A 80 -5.89 -2.43 -20.91
N LEU A 81 -5.31 -2.90 -19.80
CA LEU A 81 -4.05 -2.36 -19.29
C LEU A 81 -2.83 -2.82 -20.10
N ALA A 82 -2.99 -3.78 -21.02
CA ALA A 82 -1.92 -4.30 -21.86
C ALA A 82 -1.90 -3.65 -23.27
N ALA A 83 -2.69 -2.60 -23.50
CA ALA A 83 -2.82 -1.92 -24.80
C ALA A 83 -1.49 -1.42 -25.39
N GLU A 84 -0.49 -1.12 -24.56
CA GLU A 84 0.85 -0.72 -25.03
C GLU A 84 1.59 -1.81 -25.83
N ARG A 85 1.24 -3.08 -25.63
CA ARG A 85 1.89 -4.25 -26.26
C ARG A 85 0.96 -5.08 -27.14
N GLY A 86 -0.07 -4.45 -27.68
CA GLY A 86 -1.07 -5.07 -28.55
C GLY A 86 -2.43 -5.30 -27.89
N GLY A 87 -2.50 -5.29 -26.54
CA GLY A 87 -3.74 -5.51 -25.81
C GLY A 87 -4.07 -6.99 -25.60
N ASN A 88 -4.89 -7.26 -24.58
CA ASN A 88 -5.49 -8.58 -24.37
C ASN A 88 -6.87 -8.72 -25.00
N CYS A 89 -7.51 -7.62 -25.42
CA CYS A 89 -8.79 -7.63 -26.10
C CYS A 89 -8.59 -7.40 -27.61
N ALA A 90 -9.23 -8.23 -28.44
CA ALA A 90 -9.14 -8.17 -29.90
C ALA A 90 -9.62 -6.83 -30.49
N LEU A 91 -10.49 -6.11 -29.75
CA LEU A 91 -11.06 -4.83 -30.16
C LEU A 91 -10.36 -3.63 -29.50
N THR A 92 -9.22 -3.84 -28.85
CA THR A 92 -8.43 -2.75 -28.25
C THR A 92 -7.77 -1.91 -29.33
N GLU A 93 -8.07 -0.62 -29.34
CA GLU A 93 -7.34 0.38 -30.12
C GLU A 93 -6.50 1.26 -29.20
N LYS A 94 -5.19 1.28 -29.46
CA LYS A 94 -4.21 2.00 -28.64
C LYS A 94 -4.56 3.49 -28.48
N ASP A 95 -4.53 3.97 -27.24
CA ASP A 95 -4.77 5.36 -26.84
C ASP A 95 -6.16 5.92 -27.13
N THR A 96 -7.13 5.04 -27.39
CA THR A 96 -8.51 5.42 -27.67
C THR A 96 -9.51 4.72 -26.75
N VAL A 97 -10.76 5.18 -26.84
CA VAL A 97 -11.92 4.50 -26.27
C VAL A 97 -12.86 4.21 -27.43
N VAL A 98 -13.11 2.92 -27.67
CA VAL A 98 -13.95 2.44 -28.77
C VAL A 98 -15.25 1.92 -28.18
N THR A 99 -16.37 2.22 -28.83
CA THR A 99 -17.66 1.59 -28.51
C THR A 99 -18.02 0.63 -29.63
N THR A 100 -18.24 -0.64 -29.28
CA THR A 100 -18.63 -1.67 -30.24
C THR A 100 -20.06 -1.46 -30.72
N SER A 101 -20.43 -2.09 -31.84
CA SER A 101 -21.82 -2.11 -32.33
C SER A 101 -22.81 -2.71 -31.32
N GLY A 102 -22.35 -3.63 -30.47
CA GLY A 102 -23.11 -4.23 -29.37
C GLY A 102 -23.24 -3.32 -28.12
N GLY A 103 -22.65 -2.13 -28.14
CA GLY A 103 -22.75 -1.17 -27.04
C GLY A 103 -21.75 -1.38 -25.90
N VAL A 104 -20.68 -2.15 -26.11
CA VAL A 104 -19.60 -2.35 -25.13
C VAL A 104 -18.52 -1.29 -25.34
N THR A 105 -18.03 -0.70 -24.25
CA THR A 105 -16.95 0.30 -24.31
C THR A 105 -15.61 -0.34 -23.99
N VAL A 106 -14.64 -0.23 -24.90
CA VAL A 106 -13.28 -0.75 -24.76
C VAL A 106 -12.30 0.41 -24.58
N ILE A 107 -11.61 0.44 -23.44
CA ILE A 107 -10.66 1.50 -23.05
C ILE A 107 -9.23 0.98 -23.24
N GLY A 108 -8.48 1.57 -24.16
CA GLY A 108 -7.11 1.17 -24.54
C GLY A 108 -6.03 2.20 -24.27
N TYR A 109 -6.17 3.05 -23.24
CA TYR A 109 -5.17 4.07 -22.91
C TYR A 109 -3.83 3.48 -22.46
N THR A 110 -2.72 3.97 -23.02
CA THR A 110 -1.38 3.48 -22.66
C THR A 110 -0.65 4.35 -21.63
N ASN A 111 -1.26 5.48 -21.25
CA ASN A 111 -0.69 6.45 -20.31
C ASN A 111 -1.52 6.60 -19.03
N LEU A 112 -2.17 5.52 -18.57
CA LEU A 112 -3.05 5.55 -17.38
C LEU A 112 -2.40 6.20 -16.14
N PRO A 113 -1.11 5.94 -15.80
CA PRO A 113 -0.46 6.64 -14.67
C PRO A 113 -0.43 8.17 -14.84
N SER A 114 -0.32 8.68 -16.07
CA SER A 114 -0.32 10.12 -16.36
C SER A 114 -1.68 10.77 -16.06
N ARG A 115 -2.78 10.00 -16.10
CA ARG A 115 -4.13 10.47 -15.75
C ARG A 115 -4.35 10.59 -14.24
N LEU A 116 -3.41 10.10 -13.44
CA LEU A 116 -3.30 10.31 -11.99
C LEU A 116 -1.96 10.97 -11.64
N ALA A 117 -1.59 12.02 -12.40
CA ALA A 117 -0.25 12.61 -12.41
C ALA A 117 0.31 12.92 -11.03
N ASN A 118 -0.48 13.52 -10.13
CA ASN A 118 -0.01 13.88 -8.78
C ASN A 118 0.51 12.64 -8.02
N GLN A 119 -0.31 11.59 -7.94
CA GLN A 119 0.05 10.36 -7.25
C GLN A 119 1.22 9.63 -7.93
N ALA A 120 1.19 9.55 -9.27
CA ALA A 120 2.26 8.94 -10.04
C ALA A 120 3.60 9.66 -9.82
N SER A 121 3.61 11.00 -9.85
CA SER A 121 4.79 11.82 -9.57
C SER A 121 5.29 11.62 -8.15
N GLN A 122 4.43 11.59 -7.15
CA GLN A 122 4.84 11.42 -5.75
C GLN A 122 5.46 10.03 -5.51
N LEU A 123 4.84 8.97 -6.02
CA LEU A 123 5.36 7.61 -5.87
C LEU A 123 6.68 7.43 -6.64
N TYR A 124 6.76 7.95 -7.87
CA TYR A 124 7.98 7.89 -8.67
C TYR A 124 9.12 8.70 -8.04
N ALA A 125 8.86 9.91 -7.55
CA ALA A 125 9.85 10.72 -6.83
C ALA A 125 10.33 10.03 -5.56
N THR A 126 9.45 9.32 -4.86
CA THR A 126 9.81 8.52 -3.67
C THR A 126 10.74 7.38 -4.05
N ASN A 127 10.47 6.65 -5.12
CA ASN A 127 11.36 5.61 -5.65
C ASN A 127 12.75 6.17 -6.01
N LEU A 128 12.80 7.31 -6.70
CA LEU A 128 14.06 7.99 -7.02
C LEU A 128 14.81 8.43 -5.75
N ARG A 129 14.10 8.96 -4.75
CA ARG A 129 14.68 9.35 -3.46
C ARG A 129 15.26 8.16 -2.70
N HIS A 130 14.63 6.98 -2.78
CA HIS A 130 15.20 5.75 -2.22
C HIS A 130 16.45 5.31 -2.99
N LEU A 131 16.42 5.30 -4.32
CA LEU A 131 17.60 5.01 -5.14
C LEU A 131 18.76 5.97 -4.82
N LEU A 132 18.50 7.26 -4.67
CA LEU A 132 19.50 8.26 -4.27
C LEU A 132 20.05 8.01 -2.86
N THR A 133 19.28 7.41 -1.96
CA THR A 133 19.76 7.04 -0.62
C THR A 133 20.78 5.91 -0.71
N GLU A 134 20.51 4.90 -1.54
CA GLU A 134 21.46 3.80 -1.79
C GLU A 134 22.72 4.28 -2.51
N LEU A 135 22.57 5.20 -3.47
CA LEU A 135 23.70 5.81 -4.19
C LEU A 135 24.49 6.81 -3.32
N CYS A 136 23.94 7.31 -2.22
CA CYS A 136 24.60 8.29 -1.35
C CYS A 136 24.49 7.88 0.13
N PRO A 137 25.11 6.76 0.53
CA PRO A 137 24.96 6.22 1.89
C PRO A 137 25.53 7.16 2.97
N GLN A 138 26.51 7.99 2.61
CA GLN A 138 27.13 8.97 3.50
C GLN A 138 26.33 10.28 3.61
N LYS A 139 25.28 10.47 2.81
CA LYS A 139 24.44 11.68 2.79
C LYS A 139 25.21 12.98 2.53
N ASP A 140 26.33 12.89 1.82
CA ASP A 140 27.23 14.00 1.52
C ASP A 140 27.00 14.60 0.12
N GLY A 141 26.00 14.10 -0.61
CA GLY A 141 25.68 14.53 -1.96
C GLY A 141 26.61 13.95 -3.03
N LYS A 142 27.56 13.06 -2.68
CA LYS A 142 28.41 12.37 -3.64
C LYS A 142 27.80 11.01 -3.98
N LEU A 143 27.63 10.77 -5.27
CA LEU A 143 27.14 9.50 -5.77
C LEU A 143 28.26 8.46 -5.73
N PHE A 144 27.95 7.30 -5.15
CA PHE A 144 28.79 6.11 -5.13
C PHE A 144 28.05 4.97 -5.81
N VAL A 145 28.46 4.65 -7.05
CA VAL A 145 27.88 3.55 -7.82
C VAL A 145 28.60 2.26 -7.44
N ASN A 146 28.10 1.59 -6.41
CA ASN A 146 28.64 0.32 -5.95
C ASN A 146 28.22 -0.82 -6.91
N MET A 147 29.09 -1.23 -7.82
CA MET A 147 28.79 -2.31 -8.77
C MET A 147 28.81 -3.71 -8.14
N ASP A 148 29.19 -3.84 -6.87
CA ASP A 148 29.08 -5.08 -6.09
C ASP A 148 27.69 -5.23 -5.44
N ASP A 149 26.91 -4.14 -5.34
CA ASP A 149 25.52 -4.19 -4.87
C ASP A 149 24.60 -4.69 -5.99
N GLU A 150 23.82 -5.74 -5.73
CA GLU A 150 22.98 -6.39 -6.75
C GLU A 150 21.92 -5.45 -7.35
N VAL A 151 21.37 -4.54 -6.54
CA VAL A 151 20.34 -3.59 -6.97
C VAL A 151 20.96 -2.51 -7.85
N ILE A 152 22.08 -1.91 -7.41
CA ILE A 152 22.79 -0.89 -8.18
C ILE A 152 23.37 -1.48 -9.46
N ARG A 153 23.96 -2.69 -9.40
CA ARG A 153 24.46 -3.41 -10.57
C ARG A 153 23.35 -3.75 -11.56
N GLY A 154 22.18 -4.16 -11.07
CA GLY A 154 21.01 -4.47 -11.89
C GLY A 154 20.40 -3.25 -12.56
N ALA A 155 20.36 -2.11 -11.86
CA ALA A 155 19.79 -0.86 -12.36
C ALA A 155 20.73 -0.08 -13.29
N THR A 156 22.05 -0.20 -13.13
CA THR A 156 23.04 0.54 -13.92
C THR A 156 23.27 -0.12 -15.28
N VAL A 157 22.78 0.52 -16.34
CA VAL A 157 22.90 0.03 -17.73
C VAL A 157 24.13 0.56 -18.48
N ILE A 158 24.66 1.72 -18.05
CA ILE A 158 25.87 2.36 -18.59
C ILE A 158 26.66 2.96 -17.43
N GLN A 159 27.98 2.74 -17.41
CA GLN A 159 28.90 3.38 -16.47
C GLN A 159 30.14 3.87 -17.24
N ASP A 160 30.50 5.14 -17.07
CA ASP A 160 31.69 5.76 -17.70
C ASP A 160 31.79 5.51 -19.22
N GLY A 161 30.65 5.58 -19.91
CA GLY A 161 30.55 5.35 -21.35
C GLY A 161 30.57 3.89 -21.79
N THR A 162 30.71 2.95 -20.86
CA THR A 162 30.70 1.50 -21.14
C THR A 162 29.33 0.91 -20.82
N ILE A 163 28.79 0.10 -21.73
CA ILE A 163 27.52 -0.61 -21.52
C ILE A 163 27.74 -1.74 -20.51
N THR A 164 26.97 -1.73 -19.42
CA THR A 164 27.00 -2.73 -18.33
C THR A 164 25.81 -3.68 -18.37
N TRP A 165 24.87 -3.49 -19.30
CA TRP A 165 23.76 -4.41 -19.57
C TRP A 165 24.21 -5.55 -20.51
N PRO A 166 23.74 -6.80 -20.32
CA PRO A 166 22.82 -7.27 -19.27
C PRO A 166 23.52 -7.51 -17.93
N PRO A 167 22.80 -7.35 -16.79
CA PRO A 167 23.35 -7.73 -15.50
C PRO A 167 23.53 -9.26 -15.40
N PRO A 168 24.48 -9.73 -14.56
CA PRO A 168 24.53 -11.15 -14.22
C PRO A 168 23.18 -11.58 -13.61
N PRO A 169 22.79 -12.87 -13.77
CA PRO A 169 21.61 -13.39 -13.10
C PRO A 169 21.70 -13.07 -11.61
N PRO A 170 20.64 -12.53 -10.97
CA PRO A 170 20.67 -12.27 -9.55
C PRO A 170 21.03 -13.56 -8.82
N THR A 171 21.91 -13.48 -7.82
CA THR A 171 22.05 -14.64 -6.96
C THR A 171 20.69 -14.84 -6.32
N LEU A 172 20.06 -15.98 -6.56
CA LEU A 172 18.81 -16.32 -5.90
C LEU A 172 19.16 -16.51 -4.42
N SER A 173 19.23 -15.41 -3.68
CA SER A 173 18.87 -15.39 -2.27
C SER A 173 17.38 -15.64 -2.25
N VAL A 174 17.01 -16.89 -2.56
CA VAL A 174 15.83 -17.48 -1.97
C VAL A 174 16.08 -17.22 -0.49
N SER A 175 15.38 -16.23 0.05
CA SER A 175 15.10 -16.20 1.47
C SER A 175 14.30 -17.48 1.69
N LYS A 176 15.01 -18.62 1.73
CA LYS A 176 14.49 -19.85 2.27
C LYS A 176 13.93 -19.40 3.62
N PRO A 177 12.66 -19.69 3.93
CA PRO A 177 12.26 -19.71 5.33
C PRO A 177 13.40 -20.43 6.06
N PRO A 178 13.99 -19.79 7.11
CA PRO A 178 15.20 -20.31 7.71
C PRO A 178 15.02 -21.81 7.94
N PRO A 179 15.97 -22.66 7.48
CA PRO A 179 15.86 -24.09 7.69
C PRO A 179 15.61 -24.30 9.18
N GLN A 180 14.54 -25.00 9.53
CA GLN A 180 14.39 -25.56 10.86
C GLN A 180 15.54 -26.56 11.03
N THR A 181 16.67 -26.02 11.44
CA THR A 181 17.88 -26.79 11.69
C THR A 181 17.74 -27.26 13.12
N GLU A 182 17.53 -28.56 13.30
CA GLU A 182 17.72 -29.20 14.60
C GLU A 182 19.11 -28.81 15.11
N ALA A 183 19.13 -28.19 16.28
CA ALA A 183 20.32 -27.58 16.86
C ALA A 183 21.39 -28.66 17.18
N PRO A 184 22.65 -28.49 16.75
CA PRO A 184 23.76 -29.27 17.30
C PRO A 184 24.09 -28.76 18.69
N ALA A 185 23.95 -29.65 19.68
CA ALA A 185 24.21 -29.33 21.07
C ALA A 185 25.73 -29.27 21.39
N VAL A 186 26.03 -28.37 22.33
CA VAL A 186 27.18 -28.37 23.26
C VAL A 186 28.51 -27.82 22.74
N LYS A 187 28.64 -26.49 22.87
CA LYS A 187 29.83 -25.76 23.40
C LYS A 187 29.57 -24.26 23.70
N ILE A 188 28.31 -23.81 23.70
CA ILE A 188 27.92 -22.38 23.75
C ILE A 188 27.68 -21.89 25.20
N GLU A 189 27.45 -22.78 26.17
CA GLU A 189 26.85 -22.45 27.47
C GLU A 189 27.56 -21.34 28.29
N ALA A 190 28.88 -21.17 28.20
CA ALA A 190 29.58 -20.15 28.98
C ALA A 190 29.55 -18.75 28.36
N GLU A 191 29.55 -18.65 27.02
CA GLU A 191 29.51 -17.37 26.29
C GLU A 191 28.06 -16.90 26.08
N GLU A 192 27.12 -17.85 25.96
CA GLU A 192 25.68 -17.59 25.87
C GLU A 192 25.13 -16.98 27.16
N GLN A 193 25.61 -17.39 28.34
CA GLN A 193 25.10 -16.89 29.62
C GLN A 193 25.44 -15.40 29.87
N ALA A 194 26.63 -14.94 29.47
CA ALA A 194 27.01 -13.53 29.58
C ALA A 194 26.26 -12.66 28.55
N LEU A 195 26.10 -13.17 27.32
CA LEU A 195 25.36 -12.50 26.25
C LEU A 195 23.85 -12.46 26.53
N THR A 196 23.26 -13.51 27.12
CA THR A 196 21.84 -13.57 27.49
C THR A 196 21.49 -12.67 28.68
N LEU A 197 22.40 -12.47 29.65
CA LEU A 197 22.18 -11.50 30.73
C LEU A 197 22.18 -10.07 30.19
N MET A 198 23.14 -9.71 29.33
CA MET A 198 23.18 -8.41 28.64
C MET A 198 22.01 -8.23 27.66
N ALA A 199 21.60 -9.28 26.94
CA ALA A 199 20.46 -9.24 26.02
C ALA A 199 19.12 -9.09 26.78
N ARG A 200 18.96 -9.77 27.92
CA ARG A 200 17.84 -9.53 28.85
C ARG A 200 17.86 -8.09 29.36
N PHE A 201 19.01 -7.55 29.76
CA PHE A 201 19.12 -6.17 30.21
C PHE A 201 18.76 -5.15 29.11
N LYS A 202 19.17 -5.40 27.86
CA LYS A 202 18.77 -4.60 26.69
C LYS A 202 17.26 -4.63 26.41
N GLN A 203 16.57 -5.74 26.70
CA GLN A 203 15.10 -5.81 26.58
C GLN A 203 14.38 -4.95 27.65
N PHE A 204 14.96 -4.80 28.84
CA PHE A 204 14.40 -3.93 29.90
C PHE A 204 14.83 -2.47 29.78
N LEU A 205 15.87 -2.16 28.99
CA LEU A 205 16.38 -0.81 28.78
C LEU A 205 15.29 0.21 28.38
N PRO A 206 14.39 -0.04 27.41
CA PRO A 206 13.32 0.90 27.11
C PRO A 206 12.35 1.11 28.28
N MET A 207 12.03 0.07 29.05
CA MET A 207 11.18 0.21 30.25
C MET A 207 11.87 1.04 31.35
N ILE A 208 13.17 0.84 31.56
CA ILE A 208 13.97 1.60 32.53
C ILE A 208 14.05 3.07 32.11
N ILE A 209 14.25 3.35 30.82
CA ILE A 209 14.26 4.72 30.28
C ILE A 209 12.90 5.39 30.51
N VAL A 210 11.79 4.70 30.19
CA VAL A 210 10.43 5.23 30.43
C VAL A 210 10.19 5.49 31.91
N ALA A 211 10.59 4.57 32.79
CA ALA A 211 10.47 4.74 34.24
C ALA A 211 11.28 5.93 34.75
N LEU A 212 12.53 6.12 34.29
CA LEU A 212 13.36 7.26 34.66
C LEU A 212 12.77 8.59 34.18
N VAL A 213 12.23 8.63 32.96
CA VAL A 213 11.55 9.82 32.43
C VAL A 213 10.31 10.16 33.26
N LEU A 214 9.53 9.16 33.66
CA LEU A 214 8.34 9.35 34.52
C LEU A 214 8.71 9.86 35.91
N VAL A 215 9.78 9.33 36.51
CA VAL A 215 10.31 9.81 37.80
C VAL A 215 10.81 11.25 37.67
N GLY A 216 11.57 11.56 36.62
CA GLY A 216 12.06 12.91 36.35
C GLY A 216 10.92 13.92 36.17
N PHE A 217 9.86 13.55 35.44
CA PHE A 217 8.65 14.38 35.32
C PHE A 217 7.95 14.58 36.67
N GLY A 218 7.81 13.52 37.47
CA GLY A 218 7.17 13.59 38.79
C GLY A 218 7.92 14.45 39.81
N MET A 219 9.22 14.66 39.65
CA MET A 219 10.01 15.51 40.54
C MET A 219 9.84 17.02 40.24
N VAL A 220 9.46 17.38 39.02
CA VAL A 220 9.42 18.77 38.54
C VAL A 220 7.99 19.26 38.31
N ALA A 221 7.04 18.34 38.06
CA ALA A 221 5.69 18.69 37.66
C ALA A 221 4.79 19.11 38.84
N PRO A 222 3.91 20.12 38.66
CA PRO A 222 2.87 20.47 39.61
C PRO A 222 1.86 19.33 39.85
N GLU A 223 1.22 19.28 41.04
CA GLU A 223 0.22 18.25 41.37
C GLU A 223 -0.97 18.21 40.39
N SER A 224 -1.42 19.38 39.91
CA SER A 224 -2.49 19.47 38.90
C SER A 224 -2.09 18.83 37.57
N PHE A 225 -0.82 18.95 37.19
CA PHE A 225 -0.29 18.30 35.99
C PHE A 225 -0.29 16.78 36.14
N MET A 226 0.06 16.26 37.33
CA MET A 226 0.09 14.81 37.58
C MET A 226 -1.29 14.17 37.38
N SER A 227 -2.36 14.82 37.85
CA SER A 227 -3.73 14.35 37.62
C SER A 227 -4.09 14.29 36.13
N HIS A 228 -3.77 15.34 35.36
CA HIS A 228 -4.03 15.35 33.91
C HIS A 228 -3.18 14.34 33.16
N PHE A 229 -1.92 14.16 33.57
CA PHE A 229 -0.98 13.22 32.97
C PHE A 229 -1.41 11.76 33.18
N THR A 230 -1.88 11.39 34.38
CA THR A 230 -2.44 10.05 34.62
C THR A 230 -3.64 9.77 33.73
N VAL A 231 -4.57 10.74 33.61
CA VAL A 231 -5.74 10.61 32.71
C VAL A 231 -5.29 10.46 31.26
N PHE A 232 -4.30 11.22 30.82
CA PHE A 232 -3.73 11.12 29.47
C PHE A 232 -3.14 9.72 29.19
N VAL A 233 -2.33 9.18 30.11
CA VAL A 233 -1.73 7.85 29.94
C VAL A 233 -2.82 6.77 29.86
N LEU A 234 -3.80 6.80 30.76
CA LEU A 234 -4.91 5.85 30.74
C LEU A 234 -5.75 5.98 29.45
N ALA A 235 -6.00 7.19 28.98
CA ALA A 235 -6.69 7.44 27.72
C ALA A 235 -5.92 6.87 26.51
N CYS A 236 -4.59 6.93 26.51
CA CYS A 236 -3.77 6.30 25.47
C CYS A 236 -3.92 4.76 25.46
N PHE A 237 -3.92 4.11 26.64
CA PHE A 237 -4.15 2.67 26.74
C PHE A 237 -5.56 2.27 26.24
N VAL A 238 -6.58 3.01 26.66
CA VAL A 238 -7.96 2.78 26.20
C VAL A 238 -8.04 3.00 24.68
N GLY A 239 -7.45 4.07 24.16
CA GLY A 239 -7.42 4.36 22.73
C GLY A 239 -6.76 3.25 21.91
N TYR A 240 -5.62 2.74 22.38
CA TYR A 240 -4.93 1.60 21.75
C TYR A 240 -5.84 0.38 21.66
N GLN A 241 -6.48 0.00 22.78
CA GLN A 241 -7.36 -1.18 22.85
C GLN A 241 -8.62 -1.01 21.99
N VAL A 242 -9.19 0.19 21.93
CA VAL A 242 -10.40 0.46 21.13
C VAL A 242 -10.10 0.42 19.63
N ILE A 243 -8.99 1.02 19.19
CA ILE A 243 -8.63 1.09 17.76
C ILE A 243 -8.20 -0.27 17.23
N TRP A 244 -7.45 -1.06 18.01
CA TRP A 244 -6.97 -2.39 17.58
C TRP A 244 -8.09 -3.41 17.36
N ASN A 245 -9.27 -3.20 17.96
CA ASN A 245 -10.40 -4.12 17.87
C ASN A 245 -11.41 -3.75 16.75
N VAL A 246 -11.08 -2.80 15.87
CA VAL A 246 -11.95 -2.41 14.75
C VAL A 246 -11.70 -3.33 13.55
N SER A 247 -12.77 -3.77 12.87
CA SER A 247 -12.64 -4.59 11.65
C SER A 247 -11.96 -3.83 10.52
N ALA A 248 -11.22 -4.53 9.66
CA ALA A 248 -10.47 -3.91 8.57
C ALA A 248 -11.34 -3.07 7.62
N SER A 249 -12.57 -3.53 7.38
CA SER A 249 -13.59 -2.86 6.58
C SER A 249 -14.01 -1.48 7.12
N LEU A 250 -13.78 -1.20 8.40
CA LEU A 250 -14.18 0.04 9.08
C LEU A 250 -13.02 1.01 9.30
N HIS A 251 -11.80 0.74 8.83
CA HIS A 251 -10.67 1.68 8.99
C HIS A 251 -10.94 3.04 8.34
N THR A 252 -11.54 3.09 7.15
CA THR A 252 -11.85 4.35 6.46
C THR A 252 -12.94 5.16 7.19
N PRO A 253 -14.08 4.56 7.60
CA PRO A 253 -15.02 5.21 8.52
C PRO A 253 -14.36 5.67 9.84
N LEU A 254 -13.48 4.85 10.42
CA LEU A 254 -12.77 5.18 11.66
C LEU A 254 -11.89 6.42 11.50
N MET A 255 -11.17 6.56 10.39
CA MET A 255 -10.39 7.77 10.08
C MET A 255 -11.28 9.01 9.95
N SER A 256 -12.47 8.86 9.38
CA SER A 256 -13.44 9.97 9.29
C SER A 256 -13.97 10.37 10.67
N VAL A 257 -14.23 9.40 11.56
CA VAL A 257 -14.67 9.65 12.94
C VAL A 257 -13.57 10.33 13.75
N THR A 258 -12.32 9.87 13.67
CA THR A 258 -11.22 10.49 14.41
C THR A 258 -10.97 11.92 13.93
N ASN A 259 -11.16 12.20 12.64
CA ASN A 259 -11.14 13.56 12.12
C ASN A 259 -12.31 14.42 12.66
N ALA A 260 -13.51 13.87 12.82
CA ALA A 260 -14.62 14.59 13.45
C ALA A 260 -14.33 14.90 14.94
N ILE A 261 -13.80 13.91 15.67
CA ILE A 261 -13.48 14.02 17.10
C ILE A 261 -12.33 15.01 17.35
N SER A 262 -11.36 15.13 16.45
CA SER A 262 -10.27 16.12 16.56
C SER A 262 -10.79 17.57 16.59
N GLY A 263 -12.04 17.81 16.16
CA GLY A 263 -12.76 19.05 16.35
C GLY A 263 -12.97 19.49 17.81
N ILE A 264 -12.61 18.66 18.80
CA ILE A 264 -12.61 18.99 20.24
C ILE A 264 -11.80 20.26 20.57
N ILE A 265 -10.90 20.69 19.68
CA ILE A 265 -10.23 21.99 19.75
C ILE A 265 -11.20 23.18 19.92
N VAL A 266 -12.47 23.02 19.54
CA VAL A 266 -13.53 24.00 19.75
C VAL A 266 -13.68 24.38 21.24
N ILE A 267 -13.45 23.45 22.16
CA ILE A 267 -13.54 23.72 23.61
C ILE A 267 -12.49 24.75 24.03
N GLY A 268 -11.26 24.62 23.51
CA GLY A 268 -10.20 25.59 23.80
C GLY A 268 -10.52 26.99 23.28
N ALA A 269 -11.12 27.08 22.09
CA ALA A 269 -11.53 28.35 21.50
C ALA A 269 -12.73 28.98 22.23
N LEU A 270 -13.68 28.18 22.69
CA LEU A 270 -14.84 28.64 23.47
C LEU A 270 -14.45 29.23 24.83
N VAL A 271 -13.38 28.74 25.45
CA VAL A 271 -12.86 29.32 26.70
C VAL A 271 -12.24 30.70 26.48
N GLN A 272 -11.73 30.98 25.28
CA GLN A 272 -10.99 32.22 24.99
C GLN A 272 -11.85 33.33 24.36
N ILE A 273 -13.03 33.02 23.85
CA ILE A 273 -13.87 33.97 23.09
C ILE A 273 -14.35 35.16 23.93
N SER A 274 -14.50 35.01 25.24
CA SER A 274 -14.98 36.04 26.16
C SER A 274 -13.88 36.96 26.71
N THR A 275 -12.69 36.96 26.11
CA THR A 275 -11.56 37.79 26.57
C THR A 275 -11.68 39.22 26.03
N ASP A 276 -11.25 40.23 26.81
CA ASP A 276 -11.27 41.66 26.44
C ASP A 276 -10.30 42.03 25.29
N ASN A 277 -9.54 41.07 24.77
CA ASN A 277 -8.59 41.29 23.69
C ASN A 277 -9.21 40.91 22.34
N ILE A 278 -9.50 41.92 21.52
CA ILE A 278 -10.10 41.79 20.18
C ILE A 278 -9.36 40.77 19.30
N LEU A 279 -8.02 40.72 19.37
CA LEU A 279 -7.24 39.76 18.58
C LEU A 279 -7.53 38.32 19.02
N LEU A 280 -7.59 38.06 20.32
CA LEU A 280 -7.92 36.74 20.87
C LEU A 280 -9.37 36.36 20.56
N THR A 281 -10.30 37.31 20.62
CA THR A 281 -11.71 37.09 20.24
C THR A 281 -11.83 36.69 18.76
N VAL A 282 -11.15 37.40 17.86
CA VAL A 282 -11.17 37.10 16.42
C VAL A 282 -10.54 35.74 16.12
N LEU A 283 -9.39 35.43 16.72
CA LEU A 283 -8.74 34.12 16.56
C LEU A 283 -9.60 32.98 17.10
N SER A 284 -10.27 33.20 18.24
CA SER A 284 -11.18 32.21 18.84
C SER A 284 -12.42 31.99 17.98
N ALA A 285 -13.00 33.06 17.42
CA ALA A 285 -14.14 32.97 16.50
C ALA A 285 -13.78 32.18 15.23
N LEU A 286 -12.59 32.42 14.66
CA LEU A 286 -12.10 31.66 13.50
C LEU A 286 -11.84 30.20 13.85
N ALA A 287 -11.23 29.92 15.00
CA ALA A 287 -10.98 28.56 15.46
C ALA A 287 -12.30 27.79 15.68
N ILE A 288 -13.33 28.43 16.24
CA ILE A 288 -14.67 27.85 16.39
C ILE A 288 -15.29 27.54 15.02
N LEU A 289 -15.19 28.47 14.06
CA LEU A 289 -15.71 28.25 12.71
C LEU A 289 -15.05 27.03 12.04
N ILE A 290 -13.72 26.96 12.06
CA ILE A 290 -12.97 25.84 11.46
C ILE A 290 -13.28 24.52 12.16
N ALA A 291 -13.31 24.52 13.50
CA ALA A 291 -13.63 23.33 14.27
C ALA A 291 -15.07 22.85 14.01
N ALA A 292 -16.04 23.76 13.88
CA ALA A 292 -17.42 23.43 13.55
C ALA A 292 -17.54 22.79 12.16
N ILE A 293 -16.81 23.31 11.16
CA ILE A 293 -16.74 22.70 9.82
C ILE A 293 -16.16 21.28 9.91
N ASN A 294 -15.10 21.09 10.69
CA ASN A 294 -14.46 19.78 10.86
C ASN A 294 -15.39 18.75 11.53
N ILE A 295 -16.09 19.16 12.59
CA ILE A 295 -17.09 18.34 13.29
C ILE A 295 -18.22 17.96 12.32
N ALA A 296 -18.85 18.96 11.69
CA ALA A 296 -20.01 18.74 10.83
C ALA A 296 -19.66 17.90 9.60
N GLY A 297 -18.55 18.22 8.91
CA GLY A 297 -18.06 17.49 7.75
C GLY A 297 -17.67 16.06 8.09
N GLY A 298 -16.88 15.88 9.16
CA GLY A 298 -16.41 14.57 9.60
C GLY A 298 -17.56 13.63 9.97
N PHE A 299 -18.58 14.09 10.71
CA PHE A 299 -19.73 13.25 11.05
C PHE A 299 -20.65 12.99 9.85
N LEU A 300 -20.85 13.95 8.96
CA LEU A 300 -21.67 13.76 7.75
C LEU A 300 -21.06 12.71 6.82
N VAL A 301 -19.75 12.80 6.60
CA VAL A 301 -19.00 11.87 5.76
C VAL A 301 -18.96 10.48 6.39
N THR A 302 -18.72 10.40 7.71
CA THR A 302 -18.82 9.14 8.44
C THR A 302 -20.19 8.50 8.27
N ARG A 303 -21.27 9.26 8.44
CA ARG A 303 -22.64 8.75 8.33
C ARG A 303 -22.91 8.17 6.95
N ARG A 304 -22.52 8.89 5.89
CA ARG A 304 -22.62 8.41 4.50
C ARG A 304 -21.83 7.13 4.28
N MET A 305 -20.61 7.04 4.83
CA MET A 305 -19.81 5.83 4.72
C MET A 305 -20.45 4.63 5.40
N LEU A 306 -20.96 4.81 6.62
CA LEU A 306 -21.64 3.73 7.36
C LEU A 306 -22.97 3.32 6.72
N GLU A 307 -23.71 4.26 6.11
CA GLU A 307 -24.94 3.97 5.37
C GLU A 307 -24.70 3.04 4.17
N MET A 308 -23.53 3.12 3.51
CA MET A 308 -23.16 2.20 2.41
C MET A 308 -22.96 0.74 2.86
N PHE A 309 -22.78 0.50 4.17
CA PHE A 309 -22.64 -0.85 4.73
C PHE A 309 -23.97 -1.44 5.25
N ARG A 310 -25.08 -0.69 5.24
CA ARG A 310 -26.40 -1.23 5.53
C ARG A 310 -26.94 -1.96 4.29
N LYS A 311 -27.19 -3.26 4.44
CA LYS A 311 -28.02 -4.03 3.51
C LYS A 311 -29.46 -3.55 3.53
#